data_AF-A0AA88XN80-F1
#
_entry.id   AF-A0AA88XN80-F1
#
_cell.length_a   1.000
_cell.length_b   1.000
_cell.length_c   1.000
_cell.angle_alpha   90.00
_cell.angle_beta   90.00
_cell.angle_gamma   90.00
#
_symmetry.space_group_name_H-M   'P 1'
#
loop_
_entity.id
_entity.type
_entity.pdbx_description
1 polymer ?
#
loop_
_entity_poly.entity_id
_entity_poly.type
_entity_poly.pdbx_seq_one_letter_code
_entity_poly.pdbx_strand_id
1 'polypeptide(L)'
;MHQSLSTIQFLLAVSFVITICRGDQCKDLLMGQYYCDDPVIDIETQAEVNCREDTHTTEVSCKPAEEIICVDFTGSNRTFNGSEVGFYKNVSCRWTNGYHFETSLLLSIFLGMFGVDRFYLGYPAVGLLKFSTLGFFFLGQLVDILLIAMQVVKPSDGSEYVIDYYGAGVTKVSMNTDTYIKPPDSW
;
A
#
# COMPACT_ATOMS: atom_id res chain seq x y z
N MET A 1 52.21 30.88 -5.53
CA MET A 1 50.75 30.76 -5.77
C MET A 1 50.37 29.79 -6.91
N HIS A 2 51.28 29.41 -7.83
CA HIS A 2 50.93 28.52 -8.95
C HIS A 2 50.83 27.02 -8.61
N GLN A 3 51.55 26.52 -7.59
CA GLN A 3 51.53 25.10 -7.21
C GLN A 3 50.27 24.68 -6.44
N SER A 4 49.59 25.58 -5.73
CA SER A 4 48.38 25.23 -4.96
C SER A 4 47.12 25.09 -5.83
N LEU A 5 47.08 25.71 -7.02
CA LEU A 5 45.94 25.57 -7.95
C LEU A 5 45.90 24.19 -8.62
N SER A 6 47.07 23.61 -8.92
CA SER A 6 47.18 22.30 -9.59
C SER A 6 46.81 21.13 -8.68
N THR A 7 47.14 21.19 -7.39
CA THR A 7 46.74 20.17 -6.41
C THR A 7 45.24 20.20 -6.11
N ILE A 8 44.62 21.38 -6.07
CA ILE A 8 43.16 21.52 -5.92
C ILE A 8 42.43 20.95 -7.15
N GLN A 9 42.91 21.25 -8.36
CA GLN A 9 42.35 20.68 -9.60
C GLN A 9 42.45 19.15 -9.63
N PHE A 10 43.58 18.59 -9.15
CA PHE A 10 43.79 17.14 -9.03
C PHE A 10 42.88 16.52 -7.98
N LEU A 11 42.74 17.13 -6.79
CA LEU A 11 41.85 16.66 -5.73
C LEU A 11 40.37 16.74 -6.14
N LEU A 12 39.97 17.79 -6.85
CA LEU A 12 38.63 17.92 -7.42
C LEU A 12 38.39 16.87 -8.51
N ALA A 13 39.35 16.64 -9.40
CA ALA A 13 39.25 15.58 -10.42
C ALA A 13 39.20 14.18 -9.80
N VAL A 14 40.01 13.90 -8.78
CA VAL A 14 39.97 12.62 -8.05
C VAL A 14 38.66 12.44 -7.31
N SER A 15 38.14 13.48 -6.65
CA SER A 15 36.80 13.42 -6.02
C SER A 15 35.68 13.24 -7.05
N PHE A 16 35.81 13.86 -8.24
CA PHE A 16 34.87 13.74 -9.35
C PHE A 16 34.90 12.33 -9.96
N VAL A 17 36.09 11.74 -10.14
CA VAL A 17 36.27 10.36 -10.61
C VAL A 17 35.77 9.34 -9.58
N ILE A 18 36.05 9.54 -8.29
CA ILE A 18 35.50 8.71 -7.20
C ILE A 18 33.96 8.77 -7.18
N THR A 19 33.36 9.91 -7.55
CA THR A 19 31.90 10.08 -7.62
C THR A 19 31.29 9.34 -8.81
N ILE A 20 31.98 9.24 -9.95
CA ILE A 20 31.50 8.57 -11.17
C ILE A 20 31.55 7.04 -11.06
N CYS A 21 32.37 6.47 -10.19
CA CYS A 21 32.46 5.00 -10.00
C CYS A 21 31.38 4.40 -9.08
N ARG A 22 30.40 5.18 -8.61
CA ARG A 22 29.29 4.63 -7.82
C ARG A 22 28.27 4.04 -8.80
N GLY A 23 28.31 2.72 -8.99
CA GLY A 23 27.36 2.00 -9.85
C GLY A 23 25.90 2.29 -9.48
N ASP A 24 25.00 2.10 -10.44
CA ASP A 24 23.57 2.35 -10.25
C ASP A 24 23.02 1.54 -9.07
N GLN A 25 22.19 2.17 -8.24
CA GLN A 25 21.58 1.49 -7.10
C GLN A 25 20.46 0.58 -7.59
N CYS A 26 20.31 -0.61 -6.98
CA CYS A 26 19.25 -1.55 -7.40
C CYS A 26 17.84 -0.95 -7.28
N LYS A 27 17.65 0.06 -6.42
CA LYS A 27 16.38 0.78 -6.26
C LYS A 27 15.98 1.59 -7.51
N ASP A 28 16.93 1.93 -8.38
CA ASP A 28 16.74 2.78 -9.56
C ASP A 28 16.51 1.95 -10.84
N LEU A 29 16.37 0.62 -10.72
CA LEU A 29 16.07 -0.28 -11.84
C LEU A 29 14.70 0.02 -12.48
N LEU A 30 14.61 -0.17 -13.80
CA LEU A 30 13.38 0.02 -14.56
C LEU A 30 12.38 -1.12 -14.31
N MET A 31 11.10 -0.86 -14.57
CA MET A 31 10.08 -1.91 -14.53
C MET A 31 10.42 -3.05 -15.51
N GLY A 32 10.29 -4.29 -15.05
CA GLY A 32 10.67 -5.49 -15.80
C GLY A 32 12.12 -5.93 -15.62
N GLN A 33 12.98 -5.11 -14.99
CA GLN A 33 14.34 -5.50 -14.58
C GLN A 33 14.39 -6.07 -13.16
N TYR A 34 13.25 -6.11 -12.45
CA TYR A 34 13.14 -6.70 -11.12
C TYR A 34 11.72 -7.24 -10.93
N TYR A 35 11.57 -8.13 -9.96
CA TYR A 35 10.30 -8.65 -9.48
C TYR A 35 10.24 -8.51 -7.95
N CYS A 36 9.13 -8.01 -7.42
CA CYS A 36 8.92 -7.90 -5.98
C CYS A 36 7.98 -9.00 -5.51
N ASP A 37 8.30 -9.56 -4.35
CA ASP A 37 7.44 -10.54 -3.69
C ASP A 37 6.17 -9.85 -3.16
N ASP A 38 5.06 -10.59 -3.12
CA ASP A 38 3.82 -10.12 -2.51
C ASP A 38 4.01 -9.92 -0.99
N PRO A 39 3.32 -8.94 -0.38
CA PRO A 39 3.39 -8.72 1.05
C PRO A 39 2.84 -9.93 1.82
N VAL A 40 3.41 -10.18 3.00
CA VAL A 40 2.95 -11.27 3.87
C VAL A 40 1.55 -10.94 4.39
N ILE A 41 0.63 -11.90 4.26
CA ILE A 41 -0.77 -11.77 4.69
C ILE A 41 -0.93 -12.42 6.06
N ASP A 42 -1.63 -11.74 6.96
CA ASP A 42 -2.00 -12.26 8.27
C ASP A 42 -3.13 -13.30 8.16
N ILE A 43 -2.99 -14.43 8.87
CA ILE A 43 -3.90 -15.58 8.74
C ILE A 43 -5.29 -15.27 9.33
N GLU A 44 -5.39 -14.42 10.36
CA GLU A 44 -6.65 -14.13 11.04
C GLU A 44 -7.44 -13.04 10.30
N THR A 45 -6.76 -11.97 9.92
CA THR A 45 -7.41 -10.77 9.35
C THR A 45 -7.42 -10.75 7.82
N GLN A 46 -6.61 -11.60 7.17
CA GLN A 46 -6.40 -11.57 5.71
C GLN A 46 -5.91 -10.20 5.20
N ALA A 47 -5.29 -9.39 6.06
CA ALA A 47 -4.69 -8.10 5.74
C ALA A 47 -3.15 -8.19 5.70
N GLU A 48 -2.49 -7.23 5.05
CA GLU A 48 -1.03 -7.22 4.96
C GLU A 48 -0.37 -6.94 6.32
N VAL A 49 0.62 -7.76 6.68
CA VAL A 49 1.42 -7.59 7.90
C VAL A 49 2.33 -6.35 7.78
N ASN A 50 2.55 -5.67 8.91
CA ASN A 50 3.40 -4.47 9.00
C ASN A 50 2.96 -3.29 8.11
N CYS A 51 1.67 -3.23 7.76
CA CYS A 51 1.13 -2.07 7.08
C CYS A 51 1.19 -0.83 7.99
N ARG A 52 1.78 0.24 7.49
CA ARG A 52 1.96 1.50 8.23
C ARG A 52 0.67 2.34 8.19
N GLU A 53 0.21 2.81 9.36
CA GLU A 53 -1.04 3.59 9.50
C GLU A 53 -0.98 4.94 8.78
N ASP A 54 0.14 5.67 8.88
CA ASP A 54 0.25 7.02 8.34
C ASP A 54 0.44 7.08 6.82
N THR A 55 1.11 6.09 6.23
CA THR A 55 1.41 6.07 4.79
C THR A 55 0.63 5.05 4.00
N HIS A 56 -0.07 4.11 4.66
CA HIS A 56 -0.71 2.95 4.02
C HIS A 56 0.27 2.17 3.12
N THR A 57 1.51 1.99 3.59
CA THR A 57 2.53 1.22 2.87
C THR A 57 3.17 0.13 3.73
N THR A 58 3.55 -0.96 3.09
CA THR A 58 4.35 -2.03 3.68
C THR A 58 5.60 -2.27 2.84
N GLU A 59 6.64 -2.80 3.48
CA GLU A 59 7.93 -3.05 2.83
C GLU A 59 7.97 -4.47 2.27
N VAL A 60 8.32 -4.60 0.98
CA VAL A 60 8.47 -5.89 0.30
C VAL A 60 9.87 -6.05 -0.27
N SER A 61 10.31 -7.30 -0.36
CA SER A 61 11.59 -7.69 -0.97
C SER A 61 11.48 -7.69 -2.49
N CYS A 62 12.42 -7.00 -3.15
CA CYS A 62 12.54 -6.97 -4.60
C CYS A 62 13.83 -7.64 -5.07
N LYS A 63 13.68 -8.53 -6.05
CA LYS A 63 14.73 -9.37 -6.65
C LYS A 63 15.05 -8.84 -8.05
N PRO A 64 16.28 -8.38 -8.31
CA PRO A 64 16.72 -8.02 -9.65
C PRO A 64 16.67 -9.23 -10.58
N ALA A 65 16.42 -9.00 -11.88
CA ALA A 65 16.47 -10.06 -12.88
C ALA A 65 17.87 -10.68 -12.99
N GLU A 66 17.92 -11.88 -13.57
CA GLU A 66 19.18 -12.60 -13.80
C GLU A 66 20.18 -11.75 -14.59
N GLU A 67 21.46 -11.86 -14.22
CA GLU A 67 22.60 -11.18 -14.85
C GLU A 67 22.62 -9.65 -14.75
N ILE A 68 21.77 -9.04 -13.91
CA ILE A 68 21.83 -7.59 -13.62
C ILE A 68 22.92 -7.28 -12.59
N ILE A 69 23.67 -6.20 -12.83
CA ILE A 69 24.72 -5.69 -11.96
C ILE A 69 24.23 -4.38 -11.34
N CYS A 70 24.06 -4.36 -10.02
CA CYS A 70 23.67 -3.15 -9.29
C CYS A 70 24.19 -3.15 -7.86
N VAL A 71 24.17 -1.98 -7.23
CA VAL A 71 24.55 -1.82 -5.82
C VAL A 71 23.37 -2.19 -4.93
N ASP A 72 23.54 -3.24 -4.13
CA ASP A 72 22.53 -3.75 -3.20
C ASP A 72 22.27 -2.80 -2.02
N PHE A 73 21.26 -3.12 -1.19
CA PHE A 73 20.94 -2.36 0.02
C PHE A 73 22.09 -2.32 1.06
N THR A 74 23.08 -3.21 0.96
CA THR A 74 24.30 -3.22 1.81
C THR A 74 25.44 -2.36 1.24
N GLY A 75 25.27 -1.81 0.03
CA GLY A 75 26.28 -1.01 -0.65
C GLY A 75 27.30 -1.84 -1.45
N SER A 76 27.03 -3.13 -1.67
CA SER A 76 27.88 -4.05 -2.41
C SER A 76 27.46 -4.13 -3.87
N ASN A 77 28.41 -3.98 -4.79
CA ASN A 77 28.16 -4.17 -6.22
C ASN A 77 28.25 -5.67 -6.56
N ARG A 78 27.12 -6.27 -6.95
CA ARG A 78 27.00 -7.71 -7.21
C ARG A 78 26.21 -7.96 -8.48
N THR A 79 26.47 -9.11 -9.10
CA THR A 79 25.64 -9.65 -10.18
C THR A 79 24.59 -10.57 -9.57
N PHE A 80 23.32 -10.33 -9.88
CA PHE A 80 22.20 -11.07 -9.32
C PHE A 80 21.81 -12.27 -10.19
N ASN A 81 21.38 -13.35 -9.54
CA ASN A 81 20.93 -14.60 -10.18
C ASN A 81 19.39 -14.74 -10.15
N GLY A 82 18.63 -13.64 -10.17
CA GLY A 82 17.16 -13.65 -10.20
C GLY A 82 16.43 -14.01 -8.89
N SER A 83 17.12 -14.62 -7.91
CA SER A 83 16.51 -15.13 -6.67
C SER A 83 16.90 -14.36 -5.41
N GLU A 84 17.98 -13.60 -5.45
CA GLU A 84 18.51 -12.85 -4.32
C GLU A 84 17.83 -11.48 -4.15
N VAL A 85 17.63 -11.06 -2.89
CA VAL A 85 17.04 -9.75 -2.58
C VAL A 85 18.06 -8.65 -2.86
N GLY A 86 17.75 -7.75 -3.79
CA GLY A 86 18.61 -6.62 -4.14
C GLY A 86 18.26 -5.35 -3.36
N PHE A 87 16.98 -5.09 -3.14
CA PHE A 87 16.48 -3.91 -2.44
C PHE A 87 15.08 -4.15 -1.87
N TYR A 88 14.66 -3.23 -1.01
CA TYR A 88 13.31 -3.18 -0.45
C TYR A 88 12.52 -2.02 -1.07
N LYS A 89 11.23 -2.25 -1.35
CA LYS A 89 10.33 -1.23 -1.90
C LYS A 89 9.08 -1.13 -1.03
N ASN A 90 8.62 0.10 -0.82
CA ASN A 90 7.34 0.34 -0.16
C ASN A 90 6.20 0.18 -1.18
N VAL A 91 5.27 -0.73 -0.91
CA VAL A 91 4.07 -0.96 -1.71
C VAL A 91 2.82 -0.55 -0.94
N SER A 92 1.78 -0.15 -1.67
CA SER A 92 0.48 0.23 -1.10
C SER A 92 -0.16 -0.98 -0.40
N CYS A 93 -0.65 -0.80 0.82
CA CYS A 93 -1.31 -1.83 1.62
C CYS A 93 -2.61 -1.34 2.26
N ARG A 94 -3.44 -2.27 2.74
CA ARG A 94 -4.71 -1.98 3.40
C ARG A 94 -4.54 -2.09 4.90
N TRP A 95 -4.32 -0.96 5.55
CA TRP A 95 -4.24 -0.92 7.01
C TRP A 95 -5.62 -1.15 7.63
N THR A 96 -5.73 -2.06 8.59
CA THR A 96 -6.98 -2.41 9.27
C THR A 96 -6.85 -2.24 10.79
N ASN A 97 -7.97 -1.89 11.46
CA ASN A 97 -8.04 -1.70 12.92
C ASN A 97 -9.11 -2.62 13.56
N GLY A 98 -9.40 -3.77 12.96
CA GLY A 98 -10.36 -4.74 13.52
C GLY A 98 -11.85 -4.46 13.22
N TYR A 99 -12.16 -3.48 12.37
CA TYR A 99 -13.54 -3.29 11.90
C TYR A 99 -13.90 -4.31 10.82
N HIS A 100 -14.63 -5.37 11.20
CA HIS A 100 -15.10 -6.38 10.27
C HIS A 100 -16.24 -5.87 9.36
N PHE A 101 -16.09 -6.09 8.06
CA PHE A 101 -17.08 -5.73 7.05
C PHE A 101 -18.42 -6.43 7.29
N GLU A 102 -18.38 -7.76 7.49
CA GLU A 102 -19.59 -8.57 7.68
C GLU A 102 -20.41 -8.12 8.89
N THR A 103 -19.72 -7.87 10.02
CA THR A 103 -20.36 -7.38 11.24
C THR A 103 -21.01 -6.01 11.01
N SER A 104 -20.31 -5.08 10.34
CA SER A 104 -20.85 -3.76 10.01
C SER A 104 -22.11 -3.85 9.15
N LEU A 105 -22.09 -4.71 8.13
CA LEU A 105 -23.22 -4.93 7.24
C LEU A 105 -24.41 -5.57 7.98
N LEU A 106 -24.15 -6.58 8.81
CA LEU A 106 -25.15 -7.26 9.63
C LEU A 106 -25.82 -6.28 10.61
N LEU A 107 -25.01 -5.45 11.29
CA LEU A 107 -25.51 -4.40 12.18
C LEU A 107 -26.37 -3.37 11.43
N SER A 108 -26.03 -3.03 10.19
CA SER A 108 -26.84 -2.13 9.36
C SER A 108 -28.17 -2.76 8.94
N ILE A 109 -28.17 -4.04 8.60
CA ILE A 109 -29.39 -4.77 8.23
C ILE A 109 -30.34 -4.94 9.41
N PHE A 110 -29.86 -5.36 10.58
CA PHE A 110 -30.73 -5.68 11.72
C PHE A 110 -30.95 -4.51 12.68
N LEU A 111 -29.93 -3.68 12.92
CA LEU A 111 -29.96 -2.58 13.89
C LEU A 111 -29.76 -1.19 13.24
N GLY A 112 -29.86 -1.08 11.91
CA GLY A 112 -29.69 0.18 11.18
C GLY A 112 -30.73 1.25 11.54
N MET A 113 -31.96 0.86 11.91
CA MET A 113 -32.99 1.80 12.39
C MET A 113 -32.57 2.54 13.66
N PHE A 114 -31.75 1.91 14.50
CA PHE A 114 -31.19 2.53 15.71
C PHE A 114 -29.84 3.24 15.45
N GLY A 115 -29.27 3.09 14.25
CA GLY A 115 -27.97 3.66 13.88
C GLY A 115 -26.76 2.99 14.53
N VAL A 116 -26.89 1.74 15.00
CA VAL A 116 -25.81 0.99 15.67
C VAL A 116 -24.62 0.73 14.75
N ASP A 117 -24.88 0.55 13.46
CA ASP A 117 -23.85 0.46 12.43
C ASP A 117 -22.94 1.71 12.38
N ARG A 118 -23.49 2.92 12.54
CA ARG A 118 -22.69 4.16 12.58
C ARG A 118 -21.97 4.35 13.90
N PHE A 119 -22.54 3.89 15.01
CA PHE A 119 -21.82 3.86 16.28
C PHE A 119 -20.62 2.91 16.23
N TYR A 120 -20.79 1.74 15.61
CA TYR A 120 -19.72 0.77 15.42
C TYR A 120 -18.58 1.34 14.59
N LEU A 121 -18.88 2.06 13.50
CA LEU A 121 -17.86 2.68 12.63
C LEU A 121 -17.24 3.98 13.18
N GLY A 122 -17.57 4.39 14.41
CA GLY A 122 -17.02 5.60 15.02
C GLY A 122 -17.68 6.93 14.58
N TYR A 123 -18.91 6.89 14.07
CA TYR A 123 -19.72 8.07 13.71
C TYR A 123 -20.86 8.33 14.72
N PRO A 124 -20.57 8.80 15.96
CA PRO A 124 -21.58 8.90 17.02
C PRO A 124 -22.65 9.94 16.73
N ALA A 125 -22.31 11.07 16.10
CA ALA A 125 -23.28 12.12 15.78
C ALA A 125 -24.35 11.63 14.78
N VAL A 126 -23.94 10.88 13.76
CA VAL A 126 -24.85 10.31 12.75
C VAL A 126 -25.69 9.18 13.35
N GLY A 127 -25.11 8.35 14.21
CA GLY A 127 -25.84 7.34 14.98
C GLY A 127 -26.95 7.95 15.85
N LEU A 128 -26.64 9.01 16.60
CA LEU A 128 -27.62 9.68 17.48
C LEU A 128 -28.74 10.37 16.69
N LEU A 129 -28.43 10.93 15.52
CA LEU A 129 -29.42 11.52 14.63
C LEU A 129 -30.45 10.46 14.19
N LYS A 130 -29.98 9.27 13.78
CA LYS A 130 -30.85 8.16 13.39
C LYS A 130 -31.69 7.64 14.54
N PHE A 131 -31.08 7.48 15.70
CA PHE A 131 -31.79 7.08 16.92
C PHE A 131 -32.92 8.06 17.27
N SER A 132 -32.65 9.36 17.21
CA SER A 132 -33.63 10.42 17.51
C SER A 132 -34.77 10.50 16.49
N THR A 133 -34.51 10.06 15.25
CA THR A 133 -35.49 10.06 14.16
C THR A 133 -36.14 8.70 13.93
N LEU A 134 -35.90 7.71 14.82
CA LEU A 134 -36.33 6.31 14.69
C LEU A 134 -36.01 5.72 13.30
N GLY A 135 -34.87 6.09 12.71
CA GLY A 135 -34.43 5.56 11.41
C GLY A 135 -35.12 6.14 10.17
N PHE A 136 -35.88 7.24 10.30
CA PHE A 136 -36.56 8.00 9.24
C PHE A 136 -37.27 7.13 8.17
N PHE A 137 -38.13 6.20 8.62
CA PHE A 137 -39.05 5.39 7.79
C PHE A 137 -38.37 4.41 6.82
N PHE A 138 -37.38 3.64 7.30
CA PHE A 138 -36.59 2.64 6.54
C PHE A 138 -35.66 3.20 5.45
N LEU A 139 -35.88 4.42 4.96
CA LEU A 139 -35.03 5.02 3.92
C LEU A 139 -33.61 5.25 4.41
N GLY A 140 -33.44 5.70 5.66
CA GLY A 140 -32.11 5.85 6.27
C GLY A 140 -31.35 4.52 6.28
N GLN A 141 -31.99 3.47 6.81
CA GLN A 141 -31.44 2.12 6.84
C GLN A 141 -31.07 1.59 5.44
N LEU A 142 -31.93 1.78 4.43
CA LEU A 142 -31.63 1.32 3.06
C LEU A 142 -30.39 2.02 2.48
N VAL A 143 -30.26 3.33 2.69
CA VAL A 143 -29.10 4.11 2.23
C VAL A 143 -27.83 3.65 2.94
N ASP A 144 -27.90 3.35 4.23
CA ASP A 144 -26.75 2.87 4.99
C ASP A 144 -26.25 1.51 4.53
N ILE A 145 -27.18 0.56 4.31
CA ILE A 145 -26.85 -0.76 3.77
C ILE A 145 -26.12 -0.59 2.44
N LEU A 146 -26.62 0.28 1.55
CA LEU A 146 -25.99 0.52 0.25
C LEU A 146 -24.58 1.14 0.40
N LEU A 147 -24.43 2.13 1.28
CA LEU A 147 -23.16 2.82 1.50
C LEU A 147 -22.08 1.90 2.11
N ILE A 148 -22.47 1.02 3.04
CA ILE A 148 -21.58 0.03 3.64
C ILE A 148 -21.28 -1.08 2.61
N ALA A 149 -22.29 -1.63 1.94
CA ALA A 149 -22.11 -2.71 0.96
C ALA A 149 -21.17 -2.33 -0.20
N MET A 150 -21.25 -1.08 -0.67
CA MET A 150 -20.34 -0.56 -1.70
C MET A 150 -18.95 -0.14 -1.15
N GLN A 151 -18.71 -0.29 0.15
CA GLN A 151 -17.48 0.12 0.85
C GLN A 151 -17.10 1.59 0.61
N VAL A 152 -18.11 2.43 0.34
CA VAL A 152 -17.94 3.88 0.16
C VAL A 152 -17.72 4.55 1.51
N VAL A 153 -18.44 4.09 2.53
CA VAL A 153 -18.23 4.50 3.92
C VAL A 153 -17.23 3.55 4.54
N LYS A 154 -16.12 4.10 5.02
CA LYS A 154 -15.10 3.40 5.81
C LYS A 154 -15.22 3.81 7.29
N PRO A 155 -14.59 3.08 8.22
CA PRO A 155 -14.44 3.49 9.60
C PRO A 155 -13.91 4.93 9.74
N SER A 156 -14.32 5.63 10.81
CA SER A 156 -13.89 7.01 11.09
C SER A 156 -12.39 7.19 11.19
N ASP A 157 -11.69 6.11 11.56
CA ASP A 157 -10.25 6.10 11.84
C ASP A 157 -9.41 6.04 10.56
N GLY A 158 -10.05 5.98 9.39
CA GLY A 158 -9.35 5.89 8.09
C GLY A 158 -8.82 4.49 7.76
N SER A 159 -9.04 3.52 8.64
CA SER A 159 -8.75 2.11 8.36
C SER A 159 -9.65 1.53 7.28
N GLU A 160 -9.18 0.45 6.65
CA GLU A 160 -9.99 -0.40 5.79
C GLU A 160 -10.73 -1.45 6.61
N TYR A 161 -11.81 -1.97 6.04
CA TYR A 161 -12.49 -3.12 6.63
C TYR A 161 -11.60 -4.35 6.60
N VAL A 162 -11.66 -5.12 7.69
CA VAL A 162 -11.23 -6.52 7.70
C VAL A 162 -12.26 -7.32 6.91
N ILE A 163 -11.78 -8.05 5.91
CA ILE A 163 -12.60 -8.83 4.97
C ILE A 163 -12.02 -10.23 4.93
N ASP A 164 -12.85 -11.22 5.24
CA ASP A 164 -12.45 -12.62 5.23
C ASP A 164 -12.06 -13.08 3.82
N TYR A 165 -11.40 -14.24 3.73
CA TYR A 165 -10.86 -14.77 2.46
C TYR A 165 -11.90 -14.88 1.33
N TYR A 166 -13.16 -15.19 1.67
CA TYR A 166 -14.28 -15.27 0.72
C TYR A 166 -15.18 -14.02 0.72
N GLY A 167 -14.76 -12.96 1.41
CA GLY A 167 -15.52 -11.72 1.52
C GLY A 167 -15.43 -10.85 0.26
N ALA A 168 -16.41 -9.97 0.11
CA ALA A 168 -16.52 -9.08 -1.05
C ALA A 168 -15.63 -7.83 -0.88
N GLY A 169 -14.31 -7.96 -1.08
CA GLY A 169 -13.38 -6.83 -1.06
C GLY A 169 -13.41 -5.99 -2.34
N VAL A 170 -13.41 -4.67 -2.20
CA VAL A 170 -13.28 -3.74 -3.34
C VAL A 170 -11.93 -3.02 -3.26
N THR A 171 -11.10 -3.21 -4.28
CA THR A 171 -9.82 -2.50 -4.42
C THR A 171 -9.90 -1.47 -5.54
N LYS A 172 -9.59 -0.20 -5.24
CA LYS A 172 -9.48 0.85 -6.26
C LYS A 172 -8.11 0.76 -6.93
N VAL A 173 -8.06 0.22 -8.14
CA VAL A 173 -6.84 0.24 -8.95
C VAL A 173 -6.70 1.60 -9.62
N SER A 174 -5.52 2.22 -9.50
CA SER A 174 -5.18 3.50 -10.13
C SER A 174 -3.90 3.33 -10.95
N MET A 175 -3.85 3.97 -12.12
CA MET A 175 -2.67 3.95 -12.99
C MET A 175 -1.61 4.90 -12.44
N ASN A 176 -0.38 4.43 -12.31
CA ASN A 176 0.80 5.21 -11.94
C ASN A 176 1.93 5.02 -12.97
N THR A 177 3.09 5.65 -12.76
CA THR A 177 4.28 5.48 -13.61
C THR A 177 4.82 4.05 -13.59
N ASP A 178 4.50 3.32 -12.53
CA ASP A 178 4.94 1.98 -12.22
C ASP A 178 3.85 0.95 -12.59
N THR A 179 2.96 1.25 -13.53
CA THR A 179 1.92 0.31 -13.99
C THR A 179 1.96 0.21 -15.50
N TYR A 180 1.80 -1.01 -16.01
CA TYR A 180 1.74 -1.29 -17.44
C TYR A 180 0.37 -1.86 -17.80
N ILE A 181 -0.23 -1.35 -18.88
CA ILE A 181 -1.48 -1.88 -19.42
C ILE A 181 -1.14 -3.12 -20.25
N LYS A 182 -1.57 -4.30 -19.78
CA LYS A 182 -1.44 -5.53 -20.56
C LYS A 182 -2.21 -5.37 -21.88
N PRO A 183 -1.59 -5.54 -23.05
CA PRO A 183 -2.31 -5.51 -24.32
C PRO A 183 -3.32 -6.66 -24.39
N PRO A 184 -4.42 -6.51 -25.13
CA PRO A 184 -5.39 -7.58 -25.32
C PRO A 184 -4.71 -8.79 -25.97
N ASP A 185 -5.06 -9.99 -25.49
CA ASP A 185 -4.50 -11.23 -26.03
C ASP A 185 -4.91 -11.37 -27.51
N SER A 186 -3.94 -11.54 -28.41
CA SER A 186 -4.22 -11.85 -29.82
C SER A 186 -4.71 -13.29 -29.91
N TRP A 187 -6.02 -13.46 -30.00
CA TRP A 187 -6.68 -14.73 -30.28
C TRP A 187 -6.46 -15.14 -31.74
#